data_AF-X1DEH0-F1
#
_entry.id   AF-X1DEH0-F1
#
_cell.length_a   1.000
_cell.length_b   1.000
_cell.length_c   1.000
_cell.angle_alpha   90.00
_cell.angle_beta   90.00
_cell.angle_gamma   90.00
#
_symmetry.space_group_name_H-M   'P 1'
#
loop_
_entity.id
_entity.type
_entity.pdbx_description
1 polymer ?
#
loop_
_entity_poly.entity_id
_entity_poly.type
_entity_poly.pdbx_seq_one_letter_code
_entity_poly.pdbx_strand_id
1 'polypeptide(L)'
;MKILLLILIVLVESVGLELGFIDEANFFNLENIKKQKTVLQDMIINDIASVPEKVKTAIQPSIAGDAYYSIDLASQKVLWQKNARKKAPIASLTKVMTAVIATEEMNLSEIVQVPKQVNETTGSKIYIQSGTRIAVKELMKGMLVKSANDCARAIQGAYDNQNKEGSFV
;
A
#
# COMPACT_ATOMS: atom_id res chain seq x y z
N MET A 1 6.62 -6.96 7.89
CA MET A 1 5.42 -7.59 8.50
C MET A 1 5.74 -8.51 9.66
N LYS A 2 6.69 -9.45 9.53
CA LYS A 2 7.05 -10.39 10.62
C LYS A 2 7.53 -9.72 11.92
N ILE A 3 8.33 -8.65 11.83
CA ILE A 3 8.83 -7.91 13.00
C ILE A 3 7.72 -7.16 13.73
N LEU A 4 6.71 -6.65 13.00
CA LEU A 4 5.57 -5.95 13.61
C LEU A 4 4.68 -6.92 14.39
N LEU A 5 4.52 -8.14 13.88
CA LEU A 5 3.77 -9.22 14.54
C LEU A 5 4.48 -9.69 15.81
N LEU A 6 5.81 -9.82 15.78
CA LEU A 6 6.63 -10.14 16.95
C LEU A 6 6.53 -9.08 18.06
N ILE A 7 6.57 -7.79 17.69
CA ILE A 7 6.42 -6.70 18.65
C ILE A 7 5.03 -6.72 19.30
N LEU A 8 3.98 -7.05 18.54
CA LEU A 8 2.62 -7.14 19.05
C LEU A 8 2.45 -8.31 20.04
N ILE A 9 3.07 -9.46 19.77
CA ILE A 9 3.01 -10.65 20.64
C ILE A 9 3.73 -10.38 21.97
N VAL A 10 4.93 -9.81 21.93
CA VAL A 10 5.70 -9.45 23.13
C VAL A 10 4.95 -8.42 24.00
N LEU A 11 4.23 -7.48 23.36
CA LEU A 11 3.40 -6.50 24.07
C LEU A 11 2.21 -7.16 24.78
N VAL A 12 1.58 -8.18 24.18
CA VAL A 12 0.41 -8.86 24.77
C VAL A 12 0.81 -9.71 25.97
N GLU A 13 1.96 -10.40 25.92
CA GLU A 13 2.47 -11.21 27.05
C GLU A 13 2.88 -10.35 28.25
N SER A 14 3.40 -9.13 28.01
CA SER A 14 3.80 -8.19 29.08
C SER A 14 2.65 -7.68 29.95
N VAL A 15 1.40 -7.87 29.50
CA VAL A 15 0.16 -7.48 30.22
C VAL A 15 -0.46 -8.69 30.93
N GLY A 16 0.17 -9.87 30.88
CA GLY A 16 -0.28 -11.08 31.57
C GLY A 16 -1.48 -11.77 30.92
N LEU A 17 -1.77 -11.49 29.65
CA LEU A 17 -2.70 -12.30 28.85
C LEU A 17 -1.93 -13.46 28.22
N GLU A 18 -2.13 -14.68 28.72
CA GLU A 18 -1.67 -15.89 28.02
C GLU A 18 -2.56 -16.16 26.81
N LEU A 19 -1.99 -16.04 25.60
CA LEU A 19 -2.64 -16.52 24.38
C LEU A 19 -2.48 -18.04 24.33
N GLY A 20 -3.43 -18.77 24.91
CA GLY A 20 -3.42 -20.24 25.03
C GLY A 20 -3.52 -21.05 23.73
N PHE A 21 -3.00 -20.57 22.60
CA PHE A 21 -3.13 -21.22 21.29
C PHE A 21 -1.90 -21.16 20.39
N ILE A 22 -0.71 -20.81 20.89
CA ILE A 22 0.49 -20.80 20.04
C ILE A 22 1.55 -21.71 20.65
N ASP A 23 1.59 -22.94 20.16
CA ASP A 23 2.71 -23.86 20.36
C ASP A 23 3.94 -23.29 19.61
N GLU A 24 4.86 -22.66 20.35
CA GLU A 24 6.01 -21.90 19.82
C GLU A 24 6.88 -22.70 18.84
N ALA A 25 6.84 -24.03 18.90
CA ALA A 25 7.64 -24.91 18.06
C ALA A 25 7.13 -25.03 16.60
N ASN A 26 5.89 -24.63 16.29
CA ASN A 26 5.25 -24.96 15.01
C ASN A 26 4.87 -23.76 14.13
N PHE A 27 5.24 -22.53 14.51
CA PHE A 27 4.81 -21.30 13.82
C PHE A 27 5.29 -21.18 12.35
N PHE A 28 6.32 -21.93 11.93
CA PHE A 28 6.86 -21.91 10.56
C PHE A 28 6.89 -23.27 9.84
N ASN A 29 6.26 -24.32 10.37
CA ASN A 29 6.29 -25.63 9.70
C ASN A 29 5.28 -25.69 8.53
N LEU A 30 5.73 -25.20 7.35
CA LEU A 30 4.96 -25.18 6.10
C LEU A 30 4.86 -26.56 5.42
N GLU A 31 5.56 -27.58 5.90
CA GLU A 31 5.53 -28.91 5.27
C GLU A 31 4.22 -29.66 5.56
N ASN A 32 3.57 -29.39 6.69
CA ASN A 32 2.29 -30.01 7.05
C ASN A 32 1.09 -29.46 6.27
N ILE A 33 1.23 -28.32 5.58
CA ILE A 33 0.14 -27.74 4.77
C ILE A 33 -0.10 -28.56 3.50
N LYS A 34 0.91 -29.29 2.99
CA LYS A 34 0.79 -30.05 1.73
C LYS A 34 0.16 -31.44 1.87
N LYS A 35 -0.10 -31.94 3.09
CA LYS A 35 -0.55 -33.34 3.31
C LYS A 35 -1.95 -33.52 3.92
N GLN A 36 -2.70 -32.46 4.20
CA GLN A 36 -4.14 -32.58 4.34
C GLN A 36 -4.80 -32.49 2.96
N LYS A 37 -4.93 -33.64 2.30
CA LYS A 37 -5.96 -33.83 1.28
C LYS A 37 -7.29 -33.90 2.02
N THR A 38 -7.77 -32.75 2.50
CA THR A 38 -9.10 -32.64 3.08
C THR A 38 -10.08 -33.07 2.01
N VAL A 39 -10.89 -34.05 2.34
CA VAL A 39 -12.05 -34.48 1.56
C VAL A 39 -13.03 -33.28 1.53
N LEU A 40 -12.82 -32.40 0.57
CA LEU A 40 -13.72 -31.30 0.19
C LEU A 40 -14.10 -31.44 -1.30
N GLN A 41 -14.14 -32.68 -1.79
CA GLN A 41 -14.92 -32.98 -2.98
C GLN A 41 -16.38 -33.02 -2.52
N ASP A 42 -17.15 -32.05 -3.02
CA ASP A 42 -18.63 -32.03 -3.09
C ASP A 42 -19.40 -31.06 -2.17
N MET A 43 -18.74 -30.07 -1.55
CA MET A 43 -19.45 -28.82 -1.22
C MET A 43 -19.22 -27.82 -2.35
N ILE A 44 -20.29 -27.49 -3.06
CA ILE A 44 -20.33 -26.57 -4.20
C ILE A 44 -19.64 -25.24 -3.81
N ILE A 45 -18.37 -25.08 -4.20
CA ILE A 45 -17.58 -23.85 -4.01
C ILE A 45 -17.96 -22.81 -5.09
N ASN A 46 -19.25 -22.61 -5.32
CA ASN A 46 -19.75 -21.54 -6.21
C ASN A 46 -20.47 -20.43 -5.44
N ASP A 47 -20.67 -20.56 -4.12
CA ASP A 47 -21.55 -19.67 -3.33
C ASP A 47 -20.87 -18.82 -2.24
N ILE A 48 -19.54 -18.60 -2.27
CA ILE A 48 -18.84 -17.81 -1.21
C ILE A 48 -18.22 -16.49 -1.73
N ALA A 49 -18.71 -15.97 -2.85
CA ALA A 49 -18.50 -14.57 -3.20
C ALA A 49 -19.87 -13.92 -3.43
N SER A 50 -20.61 -13.66 -2.35
CA SER A 50 -21.82 -12.86 -2.46
C SER A 50 -21.42 -11.43 -2.83
N VAL A 51 -21.77 -11.01 -4.05
CA VAL A 51 -21.64 -9.61 -4.48
C VAL A 51 -22.43 -8.75 -3.48
N PRO A 52 -21.85 -7.65 -2.97
CA PRO A 52 -22.54 -6.84 -1.96
C PRO A 52 -23.91 -6.38 -2.48
N GLU A 53 -25.00 -6.73 -1.81
CA GLU A 53 -26.34 -6.29 -2.19
C GLU A 53 -26.76 -5.03 -1.45
N LYS A 54 -27.53 -4.17 -2.13
CA LYS A 54 -28.03 -2.94 -1.52
C LYS A 54 -29.22 -3.28 -0.63
N VAL A 55 -29.01 -3.28 0.68
CA VAL A 55 -30.09 -3.48 1.65
C VAL A 55 -30.82 -2.16 1.95
N LYS A 56 -32.15 -2.22 2.16
CA LYS A 56 -32.98 -1.03 2.44
C LYS A 56 -32.61 -0.34 3.76
N THR A 57 -32.05 -1.08 4.71
CA THR A 57 -31.68 -0.63 6.05
C THR A 57 -30.23 -0.12 6.14
N ALA A 58 -29.52 -0.02 5.01
CA ALA A 58 -28.12 0.42 5.02
C ALA A 58 -28.01 1.88 5.50
N ILE A 59 -27.30 2.08 6.60
CA ILE A 59 -27.00 3.41 7.12
C ILE A 59 -25.88 4.01 6.27
N GLN A 60 -26.13 5.18 5.67
CA GLN A 60 -25.09 5.90 4.97
C GLN A 60 -24.05 6.42 5.99
N PRO A 61 -22.75 6.20 5.78
CA PRO A 61 -21.75 6.69 6.70
C PRO A 61 -21.73 8.22 6.71
N SER A 62 -21.67 8.79 7.92
CA SER A 62 -21.41 10.21 8.10
C SER A 62 -19.92 10.48 7.92
N ILE A 63 -19.55 11.06 6.78
CA ILE A 63 -18.16 11.35 6.41
C ILE A 63 -17.99 12.87 6.32
N ALA A 64 -16.99 13.39 7.05
CA ALA A 64 -16.67 14.82 7.08
C ALA A 64 -16.19 15.35 5.71
N GLY A 65 -15.55 14.50 4.91
CA GLY A 65 -15.04 14.84 3.59
C GLY A 65 -16.13 15.36 2.63
N ASP A 66 -15.76 16.35 1.83
CA ASP A 66 -16.63 16.93 0.79
C ASP A 66 -16.88 15.98 -0.38
N ALA A 67 -15.95 15.04 -0.60
CA ALA A 67 -16.07 13.97 -1.58
C ALA A 67 -15.52 12.66 -1.02
N TYR A 68 -16.15 11.54 -1.37
CA TYR A 68 -15.65 10.20 -1.10
C TYR A 68 -16.19 9.20 -2.12
N TYR A 69 -15.48 8.09 -2.28
CA TYR A 69 -15.87 6.97 -3.12
C TYR A 69 -15.44 5.66 -2.45
N SER A 70 -16.38 4.73 -2.29
CA SER A 70 -16.14 3.42 -1.72
C SER A 70 -16.64 2.36 -2.70
N ILE A 71 -15.78 1.40 -3.00
CA ILE A 71 -16.00 0.35 -3.99
C ILE A 71 -15.53 -0.97 -3.42
N ASP A 72 -16.26 -2.04 -3.71
CA ASP A 72 -15.77 -3.40 -3.54
C ASP A 72 -14.89 -3.76 -4.74
N LEU A 73 -13.60 -4.03 -4.51
CA LEU A 73 -12.65 -4.28 -5.59
C LEU A 73 -12.91 -5.58 -6.35
N ALA A 74 -13.52 -6.58 -5.71
CA ALA A 74 -13.81 -7.86 -6.35
C ALA A 74 -14.96 -7.74 -7.36
N SER A 75 -16.09 -7.17 -6.93
CA SER A 75 -17.28 -7.01 -7.77
C SER A 75 -17.32 -5.71 -8.56
N GLN A 76 -16.40 -4.78 -8.29
CA GLN A 76 -16.40 -3.41 -8.81
C GLN A 76 -17.67 -2.60 -8.44
N LYS A 77 -18.43 -3.06 -7.44
CA LYS A 77 -19.67 -2.40 -7.05
C LYS A 77 -19.39 -1.22 -6.13
N VAL A 78 -19.96 -0.06 -6.49
CA VAL A 78 -19.95 1.12 -5.63
C VAL A 78 -20.84 0.88 -4.42
N LEU A 79 -20.24 0.98 -3.22
CA LEU A 79 -20.93 0.81 -1.95
C LEU A 79 -21.59 2.12 -1.52
N TRP A 80 -20.78 3.19 -1.45
CA TRP A 80 -21.25 4.55 -1.21
C TRP A 80 -20.36 5.57 -1.94
N GLN A 81 -20.95 6.72 -2.26
CA GLN A 81 -20.22 7.84 -2.83
C GLN A 81 -20.88 9.18 -2.49
N LYS A 82 -20.08 10.23 -2.42
CA LYS A 82 -20.52 11.64 -2.34
C LYS A 82 -19.61 12.45 -3.23
N ASN A 83 -20.18 13.24 -4.14
CA ASN A 83 -19.43 14.13 -5.05
C ASN A 83 -18.25 13.43 -5.77
N ALA A 84 -18.37 12.14 -6.11
CA ALA A 84 -17.25 11.33 -6.60
C ALA A 84 -16.61 11.81 -7.91
N ARG A 85 -17.32 12.63 -8.69
CA ARG A 85 -16.80 13.23 -9.94
C ARG A 85 -16.35 14.68 -9.77
N LYS A 86 -16.43 15.24 -8.56
CA LYS A 86 -15.99 16.61 -8.28
C LYS A 86 -14.46 16.68 -8.36
N LYS A 87 -13.94 17.61 -9.17
CA LYS A 87 -12.51 17.91 -9.19
C LYS A 87 -12.11 18.57 -7.86
N ALA A 88 -11.07 18.06 -7.23
CA ALA A 88 -10.53 18.59 -5.99
C ALA A 88 -9.02 18.33 -5.92
N PRO A 89 -8.25 19.16 -5.19
CA PRO A 89 -6.87 18.85 -4.85
C PRO A 89 -6.82 17.54 -4.06
N ILE A 90 -6.02 16.57 -4.51
CA ILE A 90 -5.88 15.25 -3.87
C ILE A 90 -4.63 15.12 -2.99
N ALA A 91 -3.85 16.20 -2.87
CA ALA A 91 -2.62 16.27 -2.10
C ALA A 91 -1.69 15.07 -2.38
N SER A 92 -1.11 14.45 -1.34
CA SER A 92 -0.17 13.35 -1.50
C SER A 92 -0.75 12.08 -2.13
N LEU A 93 -2.07 11.96 -2.34
CA LEU A 93 -2.63 10.84 -3.12
C LEU A 93 -2.05 10.81 -4.54
N THR A 94 -1.59 11.95 -5.07
CA THR A 94 -0.83 12.02 -6.34
C THR A 94 0.34 11.03 -6.40
N LYS A 95 1.00 10.74 -5.27
CA LYS A 95 2.14 9.82 -5.20
C LYS A 95 1.78 8.38 -5.56
N VAL A 96 0.50 8.00 -5.49
CA VAL A 96 0.04 6.70 -5.98
C VAL A 96 0.23 6.61 -7.50
N MET A 97 -0.07 7.68 -8.25
CA MET A 97 0.17 7.71 -9.70
C MET A 97 1.67 7.68 -10.02
N THR A 98 2.49 8.42 -9.27
CA THR A 98 3.96 8.36 -9.39
C THR A 98 4.48 6.93 -9.16
N ALA A 99 3.93 6.21 -8.18
CA ALA A 99 4.32 4.84 -7.91
C ALA A 99 3.90 3.86 -9.02
N VAL A 100 2.71 4.05 -9.62
CA VAL A 100 2.27 3.26 -10.77
C VAL A 100 3.25 3.43 -11.93
N ILE A 101 3.51 4.68 -12.35
CA ILE A 101 4.43 4.97 -13.46
C ILE A 101 5.83 4.42 -13.17
N ALA A 102 6.37 4.63 -11.95
CA ALA A 102 7.69 4.10 -11.60
C ALA A 102 7.74 2.55 -11.63
N THR A 103 6.63 1.87 -11.34
CA THR A 103 6.56 0.40 -11.39
C THR A 103 6.49 -0.12 -12.82
N GLU A 104 5.81 0.60 -13.70
CA GLU A 104 5.62 0.21 -15.10
C GLU A 104 6.85 0.53 -15.97
N GLU A 105 7.49 1.68 -15.72
CA GLU A 105 8.48 2.24 -16.64
C GLU A 105 9.92 2.23 -16.12
N MET A 106 10.14 1.95 -14.83
CA MET A 106 11.49 1.96 -14.24
C MET A 106 11.88 0.59 -13.69
N ASN A 107 13.19 0.30 -13.72
CA ASN A 107 13.71 -0.85 -13.01
C ASN A 107 13.81 -0.54 -11.50
N LEU A 108 12.94 -1.16 -10.70
CA LEU A 108 12.89 -0.91 -9.25
C LEU A 108 14.18 -1.23 -8.49
N SER A 109 15.06 -2.07 -9.07
CA SER A 109 16.37 -2.40 -8.49
C SER A 109 17.49 -1.47 -8.96
N GLU A 110 17.21 -0.58 -9.90
CA GLU A 110 18.17 0.41 -10.38
C GLU A 110 18.60 1.35 -9.26
N ILE A 111 19.91 1.59 -9.20
CA ILE A 111 20.52 2.53 -8.28
C ILE A 111 20.60 3.89 -8.96
N VAL A 112 19.77 4.82 -8.51
CA VAL A 112 19.70 6.17 -9.07
C VAL A 112 20.49 7.13 -8.19
N GLN A 113 21.13 8.12 -8.82
CA GLN A 113 21.79 9.20 -8.10
C GLN A 113 20.75 10.27 -7.76
N VAL A 114 20.61 10.59 -6.47
CA VAL A 114 19.64 11.58 -6.00
C VAL A 114 19.98 12.96 -6.58
N PRO A 115 19.03 13.64 -7.26
CA PRO A 115 19.30 14.89 -7.95
C PRO A 115 19.40 16.08 -6.97
N LYS A 116 20.09 17.15 -7.37
CA LYS A 116 20.27 18.37 -6.55
C LYS A 116 18.96 19.04 -6.17
N GLN A 117 17.96 18.94 -7.06
CA GLN A 117 16.62 19.49 -6.92
C GLN A 117 15.90 18.99 -5.66
N VAL A 118 16.30 17.84 -5.10
CA VAL A 118 15.73 17.34 -3.84
C VAL A 118 15.92 18.34 -2.69
N ASN A 119 17.01 19.12 -2.69
CA ASN A 119 17.30 20.10 -1.65
C ASN A 119 16.23 21.20 -1.55
N GLU A 120 15.57 21.51 -2.67
CA GLU A 120 14.53 22.55 -2.76
C GLU A 120 13.15 22.03 -2.32
N THR A 121 13.05 20.77 -1.90
CA THR A 121 11.74 20.16 -1.61
C THR A 121 11.13 20.81 -0.39
N THR A 122 9.82 20.82 -0.26
CA THR A 122 9.10 21.33 0.92
C THR A 122 8.09 20.28 1.40
N GLY A 123 7.48 20.48 2.57
CA GLY A 123 6.53 19.53 3.14
C GLY A 123 7.20 18.27 3.70
N SER A 124 6.47 17.14 3.69
CA SER A 124 6.93 15.85 4.22
C SER A 124 8.19 15.35 3.52
N LYS A 125 9.20 14.95 4.29
CA LYS A 125 10.50 14.47 3.79
C LYS A 125 11.09 13.42 4.73
N ILE A 126 12.07 12.68 4.22
CA ILE A 126 12.97 11.85 5.04
C ILE A 126 14.44 12.32 4.98
N TYR A 127 14.68 13.48 4.36
CA TYR A 127 15.96 14.18 4.29
C TYR A 127 17.04 13.38 3.53
N ILE A 128 16.68 12.74 2.41
CA ILE A 128 17.68 12.12 1.54
C ILE A 128 18.63 13.18 0.98
N GLN A 129 19.92 12.84 0.88
CA GLN A 129 20.96 13.79 0.47
C GLN A 129 21.20 13.72 -1.04
N SER A 130 21.30 14.88 -1.69
CA SER A 130 21.74 14.98 -3.08
C SER A 130 23.06 14.25 -3.31
N GLY A 131 23.18 13.57 -4.45
CA GLY A 131 24.37 12.82 -4.84
C GLY A 131 24.47 11.42 -4.22
N THR A 132 23.65 11.09 -3.21
CA THR A 132 23.56 9.71 -2.71
C THR A 132 22.99 8.78 -3.76
N ARG A 133 23.34 7.48 -3.64
CA ARG A 133 22.90 6.43 -4.56
C ARG A 133 21.90 5.54 -3.84
N ILE A 134 20.65 5.53 -4.31
CA ILE A 134 19.54 4.84 -3.66
C ILE A 134 18.79 4.03 -4.71
N ALA A 135 18.36 2.81 -4.37
CA ALA A 135 17.52 2.02 -5.26
C ALA A 135 16.12 2.64 -5.42
N VAL A 136 15.55 2.61 -6.63
CA VAL A 136 14.19 3.13 -6.89
C VAL A 136 13.16 2.56 -5.91
N LYS A 137 13.23 1.24 -5.61
CA LYS A 137 12.36 0.59 -4.60
C LYS A 137 12.45 1.21 -3.20
N GLU A 138 13.61 1.70 -2.77
CA GLU A 138 13.77 2.31 -1.44
C GLU A 138 13.23 3.74 -1.42
N LEU A 139 13.41 4.47 -2.52
CA LEU A 139 12.74 5.77 -2.71
C LEU A 139 11.22 5.60 -2.70
N MET A 140 10.67 4.59 -3.38
CA MET A 140 9.24 4.29 -3.36
C MET A 140 8.74 3.98 -1.95
N LYS A 141 9.48 3.20 -1.15
CA LYS A 141 9.12 2.95 0.25
C LYS A 141 9.07 4.24 1.06
N GLY A 142 10.09 5.10 0.94
CA GLY A 142 10.09 6.41 1.61
C GLY A 142 8.89 7.26 1.18
N MET A 143 8.63 7.33 -0.12
CA MET A 143 7.52 8.06 -0.72
C MET A 143 6.15 7.57 -0.21
N LEU A 144 5.90 6.25 -0.21
CA LEU A 144 4.59 5.70 0.12
C LEU A 144 4.35 5.55 1.63
N VAL A 145 5.39 5.25 2.42
CA VAL A 145 5.26 5.04 3.87
C VAL A 145 5.30 6.37 4.64
N LYS A 146 6.16 7.29 4.23
CA LYS A 146 6.33 8.60 4.91
C LYS A 146 5.73 9.77 4.14
N SER A 147 5.04 9.50 3.03
CA SER A 147 4.57 10.55 2.11
C SER A 147 5.71 11.50 1.69
N ALA A 148 6.94 10.98 1.59
CA ALA A 148 8.15 11.78 1.47
C ALA A 148 8.28 12.41 0.06
N ASN A 149 8.24 13.74 0.00
CA ASN A 149 8.29 14.52 -1.24
C ASN A 149 9.68 14.50 -1.87
N ASP A 150 10.73 14.40 -1.06
CA ASP A 150 12.11 14.30 -1.50
C ASP A 150 12.36 12.99 -2.26
N CYS A 151 11.77 11.89 -1.79
CA CYS A 151 11.76 10.64 -2.54
C CYS A 151 10.99 10.74 -3.86
N ALA A 152 9.81 11.37 -3.87
CA ALA A 152 9.02 11.56 -5.09
C ALA A 152 9.81 12.37 -6.14
N ARG A 153 10.48 13.45 -5.71
CA ARG A 153 11.34 14.26 -6.59
C ARG A 153 12.56 13.47 -7.10
N ALA A 154 13.15 12.61 -6.28
CA ALA A 154 14.25 11.75 -6.72
C ALA A 154 13.80 10.75 -7.80
N ILE A 155 12.60 10.17 -7.64
CA ILE A 155 12.00 9.28 -8.65
C ILE A 155 11.74 10.03 -9.95
N GLN A 156 11.13 11.21 -9.88
CA GLN A 156 10.90 12.09 -11.04
C GLN A 156 12.21 12.37 -11.79
N GLY A 157 13.22 12.88 -11.08
CA GLY A 157 14.50 13.22 -11.72
C GLY A 157 15.24 12.01 -12.29
N ALA A 158 15.10 10.83 -11.68
CA ALA A 158 15.65 9.61 -12.25
C ALA A 158 14.95 9.21 -13.56
N TYR A 159 13.61 9.26 -13.58
CA TYR A 159 12.84 8.98 -14.78
C TYR A 159 13.11 9.99 -15.90
N ASP A 160 13.13 11.29 -15.61
CA ASP A 160 13.35 12.34 -16.61
C ASP A 160 14.73 12.20 -17.29
N ASN A 161 15.72 11.64 -16.58
CA ASN A 161 17.04 11.34 -17.15
C ASN A 161 17.02 10.13 -18.10
N GLN A 162 16.09 9.19 -17.92
CA GLN A 162 15.92 8.00 -18.75
C GLN A 162 15.04 8.29 -19.97
N ASN A 163 13.99 9.08 -19.76
CA ASN A 163 12.93 9.35 -20.73
C ASN A 163 12.92 10.84 -21.09
N LYS A 164 13.39 11.17 -22.30
CA LYS A 164 13.48 12.56 -22.81
C LYS A 164 12.14 13.18 -23.21
N GLU A 165 11.05 12.44 -23.10
CA GLU A 165 9.70 12.85 -23.51
C GLU A 165 8.74 12.85 -22.32
N GLY A 166 8.73 13.97 -21.56
CA GLY A 166 7.71 14.28 -20.55
C GLY A 166 8.09 13.96 -19.11
N SER A 167 7.60 14.80 -18.17
CA SER A 167 7.77 14.67 -16.72
C SER A 167 6.40 14.44 -16.05
N PHE A 168 6.36 13.66 -14.96
CA PHE A 168 5.12 13.18 -14.34
C PHE A 168 5.09 13.39 -12.80
N VAL A 169 5.47 14.56 -12.29
CA VAL A 169 5.15 14.94 -10.89
C VAL A 169 4.85 16.43 -10.80
#